data_AF-A0A956WNN3-F1
#
_entry.id   AF-A0A956WNN3-F1
#
_cell.length_a   1.000
_cell.length_b   1.000
_cell.length_c   1.000
_cell.angle_alpha   90.00
_cell.angle_beta   90.00
_cell.angle_gamma   90.00
#
_symmetry.space_group_name_H-M   'P 1'
#
loop_
_entity.id
_entity.type
_entity.pdbx_description
1 polymer ?
#
loop_
_entity_poly.entity_id
_entity_poly.type
_entity_poly.pdbx_seq_one_letter_code
_entity_poly.pdbx_strand_id
1 'polypeptide(L)'
;LGVVGLVSRRWIPAVIFALAWVGALLSPHIIVGGGLVSQQNDLATSLLYIVARIAMMFSAGALIYQYRNVIPARWSLVALSVVIVMASSLLPDYRLVGALPLAYALITSASLIRNRRLQLRTDLSYGVYIYAFPIQQLLVIGGLAFLSPFLFFGVSMLATLPVAALSWFLIEKRALALKSRFRRRAAVGPEAAPQGLGADRRAGN
;
A
#
# COMPACT_ATOMS: atom_id res chain seq x y z
N LEU A 1 4.49 6.70 -14.25
CA LEU A 1 5.09 5.38 -14.54
C LEU A 1 4.26 4.50 -15.48
N GLY A 2 2.92 4.58 -15.48
CA GLY A 2 2.06 3.88 -16.47
C GLY A 2 2.01 4.50 -17.88
N VAL A 3 2.52 5.73 -18.06
CA VAL A 3 2.40 6.50 -19.32
C VAL A 3 3.50 6.16 -20.34
N VAL A 4 4.62 5.57 -19.92
CA VAL A 4 5.78 5.32 -20.81
C VAL A 4 5.85 3.87 -21.31
N GLY A 5 4.90 3.00 -20.93
CA GLY A 5 4.92 1.59 -21.37
C GLY A 5 6.15 0.80 -20.89
N LEU A 6 7.01 1.36 -20.03
CA LEU A 6 8.20 0.67 -19.51
C LEU A 6 7.81 -0.61 -18.75
N VAL A 7 6.63 -0.66 -18.11
CA VAL A 7 6.13 -1.87 -17.43
C VAL A 7 5.76 -3.01 -18.41
N SER A 8 5.68 -2.76 -19.72
CA SER A 8 5.39 -3.80 -20.73
C SER A 8 6.52 -4.83 -20.87
N ARG A 9 7.75 -4.49 -20.49
CA ARG A 9 8.91 -5.37 -20.57
C ARG A 9 9.07 -6.15 -19.26
N ARG A 10 8.84 -7.47 -19.34
CA ARG A 10 8.83 -8.41 -18.20
C ARG A 10 10.10 -8.42 -17.34
N TRP A 11 11.20 -7.89 -17.88
CA TRP A 11 12.54 -7.90 -17.29
C TRP A 11 12.84 -6.67 -16.43
N ILE A 12 12.10 -5.57 -16.58
CA ILE A 12 12.39 -4.34 -15.81
C ILE A 12 12.20 -4.52 -14.30
N PRO A 13 11.12 -5.15 -13.81
CA PRO A 13 11.00 -5.44 -12.37
C PRO A 13 12.13 -6.35 -11.87
N ALA A 14 12.61 -7.29 -12.69
CA ALA A 14 13.71 -8.17 -12.34
C ALA A 14 15.04 -7.41 -12.23
N VAL A 15 15.31 -6.51 -13.18
CA VAL A 15 16.51 -5.66 -13.16
C VAL A 15 16.48 -4.71 -11.96
N ILE A 16 15.35 -4.06 -11.69
CA ILE A 16 15.19 -3.18 -10.53
C ILE A 16 15.38 -3.98 -9.24
N PHE A 17 14.80 -5.18 -9.15
CA PHE A 17 14.98 -6.05 -7.99
C PHE A 17 16.45 -6.43 -7.81
N ALA A 18 17.13 -6.89 -8.86
CA ALA A 18 18.53 -7.27 -8.81
C ALA A 18 19.43 -6.10 -8.39
N LEU A 19 19.24 -4.91 -8.97
CA LEU A 19 19.99 -3.71 -8.59
C LEU A 19 19.73 -3.30 -7.14
N ALA A 20 18.47 -3.34 -6.69
CA ALA A 20 18.11 -3.04 -5.32
C ALA A 20 18.66 -4.08 -4.33
N TRP A 21 18.73 -5.35 -4.74
CA TRP A 21 19.28 -6.45 -3.95
C TRP A 21 20.80 -6.33 -3.80
N VAL A 22 21.51 -6.04 -4.88
CA VAL A 22 22.95 -5.73 -4.85
C VAL A 22 23.22 -4.48 -4.01
N GLY A 23 22.42 -3.42 -4.18
CA GLY A 23 22.54 -2.20 -3.38
C GLY A 23 22.33 -2.44 -1.88
N ALA A 24 21.40 -3.32 -1.51
CA ALA A 24 21.18 -3.71 -0.12
C ALA A 24 22.32 -4.57 0.45
N LEU A 25 22.90 -5.48 -0.36
CA LEU A 25 24.07 -6.29 0.03
C LEU A 25 25.32 -5.45 0.28
N LEU A 26 25.53 -4.43 -0.56
CA LEU A 26 26.69 -3.55 -0.47
C LEU A 26 26.52 -2.48 0.62
N SER A 27 25.30 -2.26 1.12
CA SER A 27 25.06 -1.30 2.19
C SER A 27 25.51 -1.86 3.55
N PRO A 28 26.26 -1.09 4.37
CA PRO A 28 26.62 -1.51 5.72
C PRO A 28 25.34 -1.85 6.48
N HIS A 29 25.22 -3.09 6.96
CA HIS A 29 24.03 -3.53 7.69
C HIS A 29 23.85 -2.66 8.93
N ILE A 30 22.73 -1.93 9.01
CA ILE A 30 22.33 -1.26 10.25
C ILE A 30 21.91 -2.36 11.21
N ILE A 31 22.82 -2.78 12.09
CA ILE A 31 22.51 -3.70 13.19
C ILE A 31 21.58 -2.95 14.15
N VAL A 32 20.27 -3.08 13.93
CA VAL A 32 19.24 -2.59 14.86
C VAL A 32 19.21 -3.57 16.03
N GLY A 33 20.17 -3.45 16.96
CA GLY A 33 20.22 -4.37 18.12
C GLY A 33 21.43 -4.29 19.05
N GLY A 34 22.41 -3.40 18.83
CA GLY A 34 23.55 -3.22 19.74
C GLY A 34 23.72 -1.75 20.11
N GLY A 35 23.50 -1.41 21.38
CA GLY A 35 23.46 -0.04 21.90
C GLY A 35 24.76 0.77 21.83
N LEU A 36 25.78 0.32 21.13
CA LEU A 36 27.02 1.06 20.86
C LEU A 36 27.56 0.49 19.55
N VAL A 37 27.57 1.27 18.46
CA VAL A 37 28.56 1.23 17.36
C VAL A 37 28.03 2.00 16.12
N SER A 38 28.78 3.04 15.78
CA SER A 38 28.88 3.74 14.48
C SER A 38 27.71 4.62 14.00
N GLN A 39 27.55 5.75 14.69
CA GLN A 39 27.13 7.02 14.10
C GLN A 39 28.18 7.49 13.07
N GLN A 40 28.21 6.89 11.87
CA GLN A 40 28.92 7.44 10.71
C GLN A 40 28.39 6.90 9.38
N ASN A 41 27.07 6.93 9.20
CA ASN A 41 26.48 6.75 7.87
C ASN A 41 26.24 8.13 7.27
N ASP A 42 26.98 8.47 6.21
CA ASP A 42 26.67 9.64 5.38
C ASP A 42 25.19 9.60 4.97
N LEU A 43 24.56 10.79 4.89
CA LEU A 43 23.16 10.94 4.48
C LEU A 43 22.89 10.18 3.16
N ALA A 44 23.87 10.16 2.26
CA ALA A 44 23.83 9.43 0.99
C ALA A 44 23.63 7.92 1.19
N THR A 45 24.37 7.28 2.10
CA THR A 45 24.27 5.84 2.38
C THR A 45 22.92 5.48 2.98
N SER A 46 22.41 6.32 3.89
CA SER A 46 21.08 6.14 4.49
C SER A 46 19.97 6.26 3.45
N LEU A 47 20.04 7.27 2.57
CA LEU A 47 19.09 7.45 1.47
C LEU A 47 19.17 6.31 0.46
N LEU A 48 20.37 5.86 0.10
CA LEU A 48 20.58 4.73 -0.80
C LEU A 48 19.95 3.46 -0.23
N TYR A 49 20.16 3.19 1.06
CA TYR A 49 19.53 2.06 1.75
C TYR A 49 18.00 2.17 1.71
N ILE A 50 17.41 3.33 2.02
CA ILE A 50 15.95 3.54 1.97
C ILE A 50 15.39 3.34 0.55
N VAL A 51 16.07 3.87 -0.47
CA VAL A 51 15.65 3.74 -1.86
C VAL A 51 15.74 2.28 -2.31
N ALA A 52 16.86 1.60 -2.06
CA ALA A 52 17.02 0.17 -2.35
C ALA A 52 15.97 -0.66 -1.62
N ARG A 53 15.72 -0.35 -0.34
CA ARG A 53 14.72 -0.98 0.51
C ARG A 53 13.31 -0.91 -0.10
N ILE A 54 12.89 0.27 -0.57
CA ILE A 54 11.57 0.50 -1.17
C ILE A 54 11.50 -0.15 -2.56
N ALA A 55 12.55 0.04 -3.37
CA ALA A 55 12.65 -0.52 -4.72
C ALA A 55 12.57 -2.05 -4.69
N MET A 56 13.26 -2.71 -3.76
CA MET A 56 13.25 -4.16 -3.58
C MET A 56 11.85 -4.68 -3.24
N MET A 57 11.18 -4.08 -2.25
CA MET A 57 9.83 -4.53 -1.85
C MET A 57 8.79 -4.30 -2.95
N PHE A 58 8.85 -3.16 -3.62
CA PHE A 58 7.95 -2.84 -4.72
C PHE A 58 8.17 -3.78 -5.91
N SER A 59 9.42 -3.98 -6.32
CA SER A 59 9.76 -4.84 -7.46
C SER A 59 9.50 -6.33 -7.17
N ALA A 60 9.65 -6.79 -5.92
CA ALA A 60 9.23 -8.13 -5.51
C ALA A 60 7.74 -8.36 -5.79
N GLY A 61 6.87 -7.44 -5.36
CA GLY A 61 5.44 -7.52 -5.66
C GLY A 61 5.13 -7.44 -7.16
N ALA A 62 5.83 -6.57 -7.89
CA ALA A 62 5.69 -6.44 -9.34
C ALA A 62 6.11 -7.73 -10.09
N LEU A 63 7.15 -8.41 -9.64
CA LEU A 63 7.59 -9.70 -10.19
C LEU A 63 6.52 -10.78 -10.01
N ILE A 64 5.94 -10.90 -8.81
CA ILE A 64 4.84 -11.84 -8.57
C ILE A 64 3.65 -11.52 -9.49
N TYR A 65 3.30 -10.24 -9.64
CA TYR A 65 2.21 -9.83 -10.53
C TYR A 65 2.50 -10.15 -12.01
N GLN A 66 3.76 -10.02 -12.45
CA GLN A 66 4.18 -10.28 -13.82
C GLN A 66 4.12 -11.77 -14.16
N TYR A 67 4.51 -12.63 -13.22
CA TYR A 67 4.52 -14.09 -13.37
C TYR A 67 3.26 -14.77 -12.81
N ARG A 68 2.20 -14.00 -12.51
CA ARG A 68 0.95 -14.51 -11.90
C ARG A 68 0.28 -15.66 -12.66
N ASN A 69 0.47 -15.75 -13.97
CA ASN A 69 -0.12 -16.81 -14.79
C ASN A 69 0.68 -18.12 -14.75
N VAL A 70 1.92 -18.07 -14.27
CA VAL A 70 2.84 -19.22 -14.19
C VAL A 70 2.95 -19.72 -12.75
N ILE A 71 2.88 -18.81 -11.77
CA ILE A 71 3.05 -19.16 -10.37
C ILE A 71 1.73 -19.76 -9.82
N PRO A 72 1.74 -21.01 -9.32
CA PRO A 72 0.53 -21.63 -8.78
C PRO A 72 0.14 -20.98 -7.46
N ALA A 73 -1.15 -20.67 -7.31
CA ALA A 73 -1.71 -20.05 -6.12
C ALA A 73 -2.20 -21.15 -5.14
N ARG A 74 -1.30 -21.64 -4.26
CA ARG A 74 -1.58 -22.75 -3.33
C ARG A 74 -1.18 -22.40 -1.88
N TRP A 75 -2.03 -22.79 -0.92
CA TRP A 75 -1.79 -22.57 0.51
C TRP A 75 -0.48 -23.20 1.02
N SER A 76 -0.03 -24.31 0.43
CA SER A 76 1.25 -24.92 0.78
C SER A 76 2.46 -24.04 0.47
N LEU A 77 2.44 -23.30 -0.65
CA LEU A 77 3.50 -22.32 -0.95
C LEU A 77 3.40 -21.07 -0.09
N VAL A 78 2.19 -20.67 0.29
CA VAL A 78 2.01 -19.58 1.27
C VAL A 78 2.64 -19.97 2.60
N ALA A 79 2.35 -21.17 3.10
CA ALA A 79 2.96 -21.69 4.33
C ALA A 79 4.49 -21.78 4.23
N LEU A 80 5.02 -22.33 3.13
CA LEU A 80 6.46 -22.37 2.87
C LEU A 80 7.06 -20.96 2.87
N SER A 81 6.40 -20.00 2.24
CA SER A 81 6.88 -18.62 2.19
C SER A 81 6.89 -17.96 3.56
N VAL A 82 5.87 -18.22 4.39
CA VAL A 82 5.85 -17.76 5.79
C VAL A 82 7.00 -18.37 6.58
N VAL A 83 7.28 -19.66 6.43
CA VAL A 83 8.43 -20.32 7.08
C VAL A 83 9.75 -19.68 6.63
N ILE A 84 9.94 -19.41 5.34
CA ILE A 84 11.14 -18.74 4.83
C ILE A 84 11.26 -17.32 5.42
N VAL A 85 10.17 -16.56 5.53
CA VAL A 85 10.19 -15.23 6.17
C VAL A 85 10.57 -15.34 7.65
N MET A 86 9.97 -16.28 8.38
CA MET A 86 10.28 -16.49 9.79
C MET A 86 11.75 -16.89 9.98
N ALA A 87 12.28 -17.79 9.15
CA ALA A 87 13.69 -18.17 9.17
C ALA A 87 14.60 -17.00 8.79
N SER A 88 14.19 -16.16 7.83
CA SER A 88 14.96 -14.98 7.42
C SER A 88 15.07 -13.92 8.51
N SER A 89 14.20 -13.95 9.53
CA SER A 89 14.29 -13.03 10.68
C SER A 89 15.54 -13.25 11.54
N LEU A 90 16.22 -14.40 11.38
CA LEU A 90 17.51 -14.71 12.01
C LEU A 90 18.70 -14.02 11.30
N LEU A 91 18.50 -13.50 10.09
CA LEU A 91 19.53 -12.77 9.36
C LEU A 91 19.56 -11.30 9.82
N PRO A 92 20.74 -10.64 9.75
CA PRO A 92 20.84 -9.20 10.03
C PRO A 92 19.91 -8.34 9.17
N ASP A 93 19.69 -8.76 7.92
CA ASP A 93 18.69 -8.18 7.03
C ASP A 93 17.77 -9.27 6.45
N TYR A 94 16.62 -9.45 7.09
CA TYR A 94 15.60 -10.41 6.66
C TYR A 94 15.13 -10.17 5.22
N ARG A 95 15.26 -8.95 4.70
CA ARG A 95 14.65 -8.53 3.44
C ARG A 95 15.35 -9.15 2.24
N LEU A 96 16.66 -9.40 2.36
CA LEU A 96 17.46 -10.02 1.31
C LEU A 96 16.87 -11.36 0.85
N VAL A 97 16.33 -12.13 1.79
CA VAL A 97 15.72 -13.43 1.51
C VAL A 97 14.20 -13.35 1.57
N GLY A 98 13.66 -12.61 2.54
CA GLY A 98 12.24 -12.56 2.86
C GLY A 98 11.40 -11.67 1.96
N ALA A 99 11.96 -10.74 1.17
CA ALA A 99 11.15 -9.81 0.35
C ALA A 99 10.25 -10.52 -0.67
N LEU A 100 10.79 -11.47 -1.44
CA LEU A 100 10.04 -12.25 -2.43
C LEU A 100 9.02 -13.20 -1.79
N PRO A 101 9.40 -14.06 -0.82
CA PRO A 101 8.48 -14.90 -0.07
C PRO A 101 7.36 -14.10 0.62
N LEU A 102 7.68 -12.97 1.24
CA LEU A 102 6.69 -12.11 1.89
C LEU A 102 5.69 -11.54 0.87
N ALA A 103 6.19 -11.02 -0.26
CA ALA A 103 5.33 -10.53 -1.34
C ALA A 103 4.41 -11.63 -1.88
N TYR A 104 4.96 -12.83 -2.11
CA TYR A 104 4.18 -13.98 -2.56
C TYR A 104 3.12 -14.39 -1.52
N ALA A 105 3.50 -14.49 -0.24
CA ALA A 105 2.59 -14.87 0.84
C ALA A 105 1.42 -13.89 0.95
N LEU A 106 1.70 -12.58 0.93
CA LEU A 106 0.67 -11.54 1.03
C LEU A 106 -0.27 -11.52 -0.19
N ILE A 107 0.28 -11.47 -1.40
CA ILE A 107 -0.52 -11.39 -2.63
C ILE A 107 -1.35 -12.67 -2.83
N THR A 108 -0.73 -13.83 -2.63
CA THR A 108 -1.38 -15.12 -2.84
C THR A 108 -2.45 -15.36 -1.78
N SER A 109 -2.16 -15.12 -0.50
CA SER A 109 -3.19 -15.23 0.55
C SER A 109 -4.37 -14.29 0.30
N ALA A 110 -4.12 -13.03 -0.05
CA ALA A 110 -5.18 -12.09 -0.41
C ALA A 110 -6.00 -12.57 -1.62
N SER A 111 -5.38 -13.19 -2.63
CA SER A 111 -6.08 -13.74 -3.79
C SER A 111 -6.88 -15.01 -3.49
N LEU A 112 -6.42 -15.86 -2.56
CA LEU A 112 -7.12 -17.09 -2.19
C LEU A 112 -8.27 -16.81 -1.23
N ILE A 113 -8.17 -15.77 -0.39
CA ILE A 113 -9.23 -15.38 0.55
C ILE A 113 -10.35 -14.66 -0.23
N ARG A 114 -11.25 -15.44 -0.82
CA ARG A 114 -12.44 -14.95 -1.53
C ARG A 114 -13.69 -14.98 -0.65
N ASN A 115 -13.61 -14.41 0.56
CA ASN A 115 -14.77 -14.38 1.45
C ASN A 115 -15.56 -13.07 1.29
N ARG A 116 -16.82 -13.16 0.85
CA ARG A 116 -17.71 -11.98 0.74
C ARG A 116 -17.92 -11.27 2.08
N ARG A 117 -17.77 -11.96 3.23
CA ARG A 117 -17.89 -11.33 4.55
C ARG A 117 -16.70 -10.42 4.90
N LEU A 118 -15.56 -10.62 4.26
CA LEU A 118 -14.36 -9.78 4.42
C LEU A 118 -14.34 -8.62 3.40
N GLN A 119 -15.28 -8.60 2.45
CA GLN A 119 -15.51 -7.46 1.58
C GLN A 119 -16.29 -6.40 2.36
N LEU A 120 -15.54 -5.57 3.08
CA LEU A 120 -16.09 -4.42 3.78
C LEU A 120 -16.73 -3.49 2.74
N ARG A 121 -18.00 -3.15 2.94
CA ARG A 121 -18.73 -2.17 2.11
C ARG A 121 -18.22 -0.73 2.31
N THR A 122 -17.28 -0.55 3.22
CA THR A 122 -16.74 0.72 3.72
C THR A 122 -15.23 0.72 3.53
N ASP A 123 -14.66 1.82 3.06
CA ASP A 123 -13.20 1.96 2.85
C ASP A 123 -12.47 2.22 4.17
N LEU A 124 -12.61 1.29 5.11
CA LEU A 124 -11.93 1.36 6.40
C LEU A 124 -10.41 1.31 6.25
N SER A 125 -9.92 0.71 5.17
CA SER A 125 -8.51 0.69 4.80
C SER A 125 -7.90 2.08 4.72
N TYR A 126 -8.65 3.05 4.20
CA TYR A 126 -8.19 4.44 4.10
C TYR A 126 -7.99 5.07 5.48
N GLY A 127 -8.95 4.90 6.39
CA GLY A 127 -8.83 5.36 7.77
C GLY A 127 -7.65 4.70 8.50
N VAL A 128 -7.50 3.38 8.38
CA VAL A 128 -6.36 2.66 8.97
C VAL A 128 -5.03 3.18 8.44
N TYR A 129 -4.92 3.45 7.13
CA TYR A 129 -3.72 4.00 6.51
C TYR A 129 -3.30 5.36 7.10
N ILE A 130 -4.25 6.26 7.33
CA ILE A 130 -3.95 7.60 7.88
C ILE A 130 -3.66 7.53 9.39
N TYR A 131 -4.46 6.77 10.15
CA TYR A 131 -4.44 6.86 11.61
C TYR A 131 -3.49 5.86 12.29
N ALA A 132 -3.07 4.78 11.62
CA ALA A 132 -2.23 3.77 12.25
C ALA A 132 -0.92 4.35 12.82
N PHE A 133 -0.19 5.13 12.02
CA PHE A 133 1.07 5.72 12.44
C PHE A 133 0.92 6.71 13.62
N PRO A 134 0.07 7.75 13.56
CA PRO A 134 -0.07 8.68 14.68
C PRO A 134 -0.58 7.99 15.95
N ILE A 135 -1.49 7.00 15.84
CA ILE A 135 -1.95 6.23 17.00
C ILE A 135 -0.81 5.41 17.61
N GLN A 136 0.01 4.75 16.79
CA GLN A 136 1.20 4.06 17.29
C GLN A 136 2.16 5.01 18.00
N GLN A 137 2.40 6.21 17.46
CA GLN A 137 3.23 7.23 18.12
C GLN A 137 2.63 7.68 19.47
N LEU A 138 1.32 7.91 19.53
CA LEU A 138 0.63 8.27 20.76
C LEU A 138 0.71 7.16 21.82
N LEU A 139 0.59 5.89 21.43
CA LEU A 139 0.73 4.76 22.36
C LEU A 139 2.17 4.64 22.87
N VAL A 140 3.17 4.86 22.01
CA VAL A 140 4.58 4.89 22.42
C VAL A 140 4.84 6.01 23.43
N ILE A 141 4.40 7.24 23.12
CA ILE A 141 4.54 8.41 24.01
C ILE A 141 3.73 8.21 25.31
N GLY A 142 2.57 7.55 25.21
CA GLY A 142 1.75 7.14 26.35
C GLY A 142 2.33 6.02 27.20
N GLY A 143 3.56 5.59 26.92
CA GLY A 143 4.31 4.65 27.76
C GLY A 143 4.12 3.18 27.41
N LEU A 144 3.45 2.83 26.30
CA LEU A 144 3.27 1.42 25.89
C LEU A 144 4.44 0.85 25.08
N ALA A 145 5.56 1.58 25.00
CA ALA A 145 6.76 1.16 24.26
C ALA A 145 7.41 -0.13 24.81
N PHE A 146 7.17 -0.49 26.08
CA PHE A 146 7.71 -1.70 26.70
C PHE A 146 6.98 -2.99 26.28
N LEU A 147 5.82 -2.87 25.63
CA LEU A 147 5.05 -4.04 25.21
C LEU A 147 5.82 -4.84 24.16
N SER A 148 5.66 -6.17 24.20
CA SER A 148 6.19 -7.02 23.14
C SER A 148 5.58 -6.61 21.78
N PRO A 149 6.31 -6.77 20.66
CA PRO A 149 5.83 -6.31 19.35
C PRO A 149 4.44 -6.85 18.96
N PHE A 150 4.12 -8.09 19.35
CA PHE A 150 2.81 -8.70 19.10
C PHE A 150 1.70 -8.07 19.94
N LEU A 151 1.95 -7.80 21.23
CA LEU A 151 0.98 -7.13 22.09
C LEU A 151 0.79 -5.68 21.65
N PHE A 152 1.88 -4.98 21.33
CA PHE A 152 1.83 -3.62 20.81
C PHE A 152 1.05 -3.54 19.49
N PHE A 153 1.26 -4.50 18.58
CA PHE A 153 0.46 -4.62 17.36
C PHE A 153 -1.03 -4.78 17.68
N GLY A 154 -1.39 -5.70 18.58
CA GLY A 154 -2.78 -5.91 18.98
C GLY A 154 -3.44 -4.65 19.57
N VAL A 155 -2.75 -3.97 20.50
CA VAL A 155 -3.25 -2.73 21.12
C VAL A 155 -3.36 -1.61 20.09
N SER A 156 -2.34 -1.41 19.25
CA SER A 156 -2.36 -0.37 18.22
C SER A 156 -3.45 -0.60 17.18
N MET A 157 -3.70 -1.85 16.78
CA MET A 157 -4.79 -2.20 15.87
C MET A 157 -6.15 -1.98 16.51
N LEU A 158 -6.32 -2.37 17.78
CA LEU A 158 -7.55 -2.15 18.54
C LEU A 158 -7.84 -0.66 18.78
N ALA A 159 -6.82 0.17 18.94
CA ALA A 159 -6.97 1.62 19.04
C ALA A 159 -7.25 2.27 17.67
N THR A 160 -6.63 1.77 16.60
CA THR A 160 -6.75 2.35 15.25
C THR A 160 -8.11 2.07 14.61
N LEU A 161 -8.64 0.85 14.75
CA LEU A 161 -9.88 0.47 14.08
C LEU A 161 -11.11 1.33 14.47
N PRO A 162 -11.36 1.65 15.76
CA PRO A 162 -12.45 2.54 16.14
C PRO A 162 -12.29 3.95 15.56
N VAL A 163 -11.08 4.51 15.59
CA VAL A 163 -10.80 5.85 15.04
C VAL A 163 -10.99 5.87 13.52
N ALA A 164 -10.49 4.85 12.83
CA ALA A 164 -10.69 4.68 11.39
C ALA A 164 -12.18 4.54 11.05
N ALA A 165 -12.94 3.78 11.84
CA ALA A 165 -14.38 3.63 11.65
C ALA A 165 -15.13 4.94 11.89
N LEU A 166 -14.83 5.65 12.97
CA LEU A 166 -15.42 6.97 13.25
C LEU A 166 -15.13 7.96 12.12
N SER A 167 -13.90 8.00 11.61
CA SER A 167 -13.53 8.86 10.49
C SER A 167 -14.33 8.54 9.22
N TRP A 168 -14.55 7.27 8.92
CA TRP A 168 -15.40 6.86 7.80
C TRP A 168 -16.84 7.39 7.94
N PHE A 169 -17.46 7.22 9.11
CA PHE A 169 -18.85 7.64 9.33
C PHE A 169 -19.00 9.17 9.38
N LEU A 170 -18.04 9.89 9.96
CA LEU A 170 -18.14 11.33 10.21
C LEU A 170 -17.66 12.17 9.03
N ILE A 171 -16.60 11.75 8.34
CA ILE A 171 -15.92 12.54 7.32
C ILE A 171 -16.16 11.94 5.95
N GLU A 172 -15.72 10.69 5.75
CA GLU A 172 -15.58 10.13 4.40
C GLU A 172 -16.93 9.87 3.72
N LYS A 173 -17.89 9.29 4.44
CA LYS A 173 -19.25 9.08 3.92
C LYS A 173 -19.90 10.39 3.49
N ARG A 174 -19.67 11.48 4.23
CA ARG A 174 -20.22 12.81 3.92
C ARG A 174 -19.51 13.45 2.73
N ALA A 175 -18.18 13.36 2.70
CA ALA A 175 -17.35 13.88 1.61
C ALA A 175 -17.66 13.20 0.27
N LEU A 176 -17.84 11.87 0.25
CA LEU A 176 -18.22 11.12 -0.94
C LEU A 176 -19.63 11.48 -1.43
N ALA A 177 -20.59 11.66 -0.52
CA ALA A 177 -21.93 12.12 -0.87
C ALA A 177 -21.88 13.52 -1.53
N LEU A 178 -21.05 14.43 -1.01
CA LEU A 178 -20.89 15.77 -1.55
C LEU A 178 -20.18 15.75 -2.93
N LYS A 179 -19.12 14.94 -3.08
CA LYS A 179 -18.44 14.71 -4.37
C LYS A 179 -19.42 14.21 -5.43
N SER A 180 -20.31 13.28 -5.08
CA SER A 180 -21.32 12.76 -6.01
C SER A 180 -22.30 13.84 -6.50
N ARG A 181 -22.62 14.83 -5.65
CA ARG A 181 -23.50 15.95 -6.00
C ARG A 181 -22.81 16.95 -6.93
N PHE A 182 -21.56 17.31 -6.66
CA PHE A 182 -20.80 18.18 -7.55
C PHE A 182 -20.54 17.55 -8.92
N ARG A 183 -20.26 16.24 -8.96
CA ARG A 183 -20.05 15.52 -10.22
C ARG A 183 -21.33 15.41 -11.05
N ARG A 184 -22.50 15.24 -10.42
CA ARG A 184 -23.80 15.34 -11.13
C ARG A 184 -24.06 16.76 -11.62
N ARG A 185 -23.78 17.79 -10.84
CA ARG A 185 -24.01 19.18 -11.23
C ARG A 185 -23.11 19.63 -12.39
N ALA A 186 -21.86 19.17 -12.41
CA ALA A 186 -20.94 19.40 -13.54
C ALA A 186 -21.36 18.65 -14.81
N ALA A 187 -21.98 17.47 -14.68
CA ALA A 187 -22.56 16.73 -15.80
C ALA A 187 -23.88 17.34 -16.33
N VAL A 188 -24.50 18.26 -15.58
CA VAL A 188 -25.77 18.94 -15.91
C VAL A 188 -25.53 20.44 -16.21
N GLY A 189 -24.30 20.83 -16.59
CA GLY A 189 -23.97 22.19 -17.06
C GLY A 189 -24.68 22.58 -18.37
N PRO A 190 -24.75 23.89 -18.71
CA PRO A 190 -25.94 24.56 -19.23
C PRO A 190 -26.20 24.32 -20.73
N GLU A 191 -27.03 23.33 -21.07
CA GLU A 191 -27.58 23.18 -22.42
C GLU A 191 -29.12 23.11 -22.38
N ALA A 192 -29.72 24.18 -21.85
CA ALA A 192 -31.16 24.43 -21.98
C ALA A 192 -31.43 25.94 -21.89
N ALA A 193 -30.87 26.70 -22.83
CA ALA A 193 -31.47 27.98 -23.19
C ALA A 193 -32.69 27.66 -24.08
N PRO A 194 -33.93 27.99 -23.68
CA PRO A 194 -35.07 27.82 -24.57
C PRO A 194 -34.86 28.77 -25.75
N GLN A 195 -34.66 28.20 -26.94
CA GLN A 195 -34.65 28.99 -28.17
C GLN A 195 -35.98 29.71 -28.26
N GLY A 196 -35.89 31.04 -28.25
CA GLY A 196 -37.02 31.94 -28.13
C GLY A 196 -38.03 31.76 -29.25
N LEU A 197 -39.28 32.06 -28.88
CA LEU A 197 -40.36 32.38 -29.79
C LEU A 197 -39.87 33.37 -30.87
N GLY A 198 -39.65 32.87 -32.09
CA GLY A 198 -39.37 33.66 -33.27
C GLY A 198 -40.50 33.46 -34.28
N ALA A 199 -41.34 34.48 -34.37
CA ALA A 199 -42.43 34.69 -35.31
C ALA A 199 -42.32 33.95 -36.66
N ASP A 200 -43.39 33.25 -37.03
CA ASP A 200 -43.82 33.24 -38.42
C ASP A 200 -45.32 33.55 -38.52
N ARG A 201 -45.60 34.85 -38.64
CA ARG A 201 -46.81 35.38 -39.24
C ARG A 201 -46.40 35.97 -40.58
N ARG A 202 -47.12 35.58 -41.63
CA ARG A 202 -47.34 36.25 -42.94
C ARG A 202 -46.54 35.71 -44.12
N ALA A 203 -47.21 34.89 -44.94
CA ALA A 203 -47.63 35.15 -46.32
C ALA A 203 -48.08 33.79 -46.91
N GLY A 204 -49.24 33.59 -47.55
CA GLY A 204 -50.03 34.51 -48.35
C GLY A 204 -49.67 34.40 -49.84
N ASN A 205 -49.89 33.25 -50.47
CA ASN A 205 -50.53 33.03 -51.79
C ASN A 205 -50.35 31.59 -52.26
#